data_AF-A0A7W0MJU7-F1
#
_entry.id   AF-A0A7W0MJU7-F1
#
_cell.length_a   1.000
_cell.length_b   1.000
_cell.length_c   1.000
_cell.angle_alpha   90.00
_cell.angle_beta   90.00
_cell.angle_gamma   90.00
#
_symmetry.space_group_name_H-M   'P 1'
#
loop_
_entity.id
_entity.type
_entity.pdbx_description
1 polymer ?
#
loop_
_entity_poly.entity_id
_entity_poly.type
_entity_poly.pdbx_seq_one_letter_code
_entity_poly.pdbx_strand_id
1 'polypeptide(L)'
;NPDLFLDCHVTDGADFRYHVTYQYEGHENVPQPLRDWMKAAFDGRIVPAAEAAGYLFHTYLVFRDNRDPTGKGVEGFIASPRFATGYVPIRNRPALLIETHMLKEHRLRVRGTYDLLKAALEDVNRDPESLLKMVRATDEQVIADGANYDPARKVALRVDFTDKSVPLTLKAVEFRREMSDISGAVRVVYGDQPLALTVPFFNEARASVSVTPPLYYFVPPQWTAVVEVLAAHGLRLQKLTEPLTLEVESYRFSDVKWAASSFEGRLLVSQKNQLVTERHTYPSGTVVVPLAQAGGRVAMHLLEPDAPDSFVAWGFFNPIFEQKEGGEDYVLEKLARDMLAKDENLRKEFEQRLLDDPQFAASARERLRFFYMRSPYWDRRMNLYPVGRVTTKFNARMIDYR
;
A
#
# COMPACT_ATOMS: atom_id res chain seq x y z
N ASN A 1 -13.73 17.00 4.95
CA ASN A 1 -12.73 16.62 3.93
C ASN A 1 -12.78 17.64 2.81
N PRO A 2 -11.64 18.11 2.29
CA PRO A 2 -11.63 18.99 1.12
C PRO A 2 -12.19 18.25 -0.11
N ASP A 3 -12.79 18.98 -1.05
CA ASP A 3 -13.28 18.40 -2.30
C ASP A 3 -12.19 18.30 -3.38
N LEU A 4 -11.11 19.06 -3.25
CA LEU A 4 -9.90 19.00 -4.08
C LEU A 4 -8.67 19.21 -3.19
N PHE A 5 -7.62 18.43 -3.42
CA PHE A 5 -6.33 18.59 -2.74
C PHE A 5 -5.23 18.95 -3.74
N LEU A 6 -4.47 20.00 -3.45
CA LEU A 6 -3.32 20.42 -4.25
C LEU A 6 -2.10 20.37 -3.34
N ASP A 7 -1.14 19.53 -3.69
CA ASP A 7 0.07 19.28 -2.92
C ASP A 7 1.26 19.96 -3.60
N CYS A 8 2.03 20.78 -2.87
CA CYS A 8 3.10 21.57 -3.46
C CYS A 8 4.44 21.18 -2.88
N HIS A 9 5.33 20.64 -3.72
CA HIS A 9 6.61 20.11 -3.31
C HIS A 9 7.79 20.64 -4.15
N VAL A 10 8.98 20.42 -3.59
CA VAL A 10 10.26 20.60 -4.27
C VAL A 10 11.05 19.30 -4.14
N THR A 11 11.44 18.70 -5.26
CA THR A 11 12.22 17.45 -5.32
C THR A 11 13.70 17.72 -5.52
N ASP A 12 14.51 16.77 -5.07
CA ASP A 12 15.96 16.65 -5.27
C ASP A 12 16.33 15.56 -6.29
N GLY A 13 15.37 15.11 -7.08
CA GLY A 13 15.53 14.09 -8.10
C GLY A 13 16.46 14.45 -9.26
N ALA A 14 16.19 13.87 -10.43
CA ALA A 14 17.01 14.10 -11.61
C ALA A 14 16.65 15.40 -12.32
N ASP A 15 17.65 16.06 -12.93
CA ASP A 15 17.43 17.34 -13.59
C ASP A 15 16.97 17.20 -15.05
N PHE A 16 15.93 17.96 -15.39
CA PHE A 16 15.34 18.07 -16.73
C PHE A 16 15.01 19.53 -17.02
N ARG A 17 14.63 19.89 -18.24
CA ARG A 17 14.22 21.28 -18.56
C ARG A 17 12.79 21.62 -18.14
N TYR A 18 12.00 20.67 -17.67
CA TYR A 18 10.67 20.94 -17.15
C TYR A 18 10.78 21.83 -15.92
N HIS A 19 9.95 22.87 -15.85
CA HIS A 19 9.93 23.81 -14.73
C HIS A 19 9.10 23.26 -13.57
N VAL A 20 8.03 22.55 -13.93
CA VAL A 20 7.11 21.88 -13.03
C VAL A 20 6.85 20.50 -13.59
N THR A 21 6.91 19.48 -12.75
CA THR A 21 6.27 18.20 -13.02
C THR A 21 5.02 18.07 -12.16
N TYR A 22 4.05 17.28 -12.61
CA TYR A 22 2.82 17.09 -11.87
C TYR A 22 2.40 15.63 -11.83
N GLN A 23 1.70 15.22 -10.78
CA GLN A 23 1.23 13.84 -10.65
C GLN A 23 -0.15 13.79 -10.02
N TYR A 24 -0.95 12.86 -10.49
CA TYR A 24 -2.16 12.41 -9.82
C TYR A 24 -2.24 10.90 -10.01
N GLU A 25 -2.79 10.19 -9.02
CA GLU A 25 -2.92 8.73 -9.10
C GLU A 25 -4.08 8.37 -10.03
N GLY A 26 -3.76 7.86 -11.22
CA GLY A 26 -4.70 7.61 -12.30
C GLY A 26 -4.89 6.13 -12.61
N HIS A 27 -4.37 5.20 -11.79
CA HIS A 27 -4.40 3.76 -12.07
C HIS A 27 -5.56 3.03 -11.37
N GLU A 28 -5.65 1.71 -11.58
CA GLU A 28 -6.78 0.84 -11.20
C GLU A 28 -7.15 0.89 -9.70
N ASN A 29 -6.22 1.28 -8.83
CA ASN A 29 -6.41 1.48 -7.38
C ASN A 29 -7.34 2.67 -7.01
N VAL A 30 -7.67 3.55 -7.97
CA VAL A 30 -8.59 4.68 -7.77
C VAL A 30 -10.01 4.33 -8.28
N PRO A 31 -11.09 4.98 -7.83
CA PRO A 31 -12.40 4.82 -8.48
C PRO A 31 -12.40 5.36 -9.93
N GLN A 32 -13.03 4.64 -10.86
CA GLN A 32 -13.06 5.04 -12.28
C GLN A 32 -13.61 6.46 -12.52
N PRO A 33 -14.75 6.88 -11.92
CA PRO A 33 -15.27 8.23 -12.15
C PRO A 33 -14.28 9.33 -11.73
N LEU A 34 -13.52 9.08 -10.67
CA LEU A 34 -12.50 10.00 -10.17
C LEU A 34 -11.30 10.06 -11.11
N ARG A 35 -10.82 8.91 -11.63
CA ARG A 35 -9.76 8.88 -12.66
C ARG A 35 -10.13 9.69 -13.89
N ASP A 36 -11.33 9.46 -14.42
CA ASP A 36 -11.79 10.11 -15.64
C ASP A 36 -11.89 11.62 -15.45
N TRP A 37 -12.39 12.06 -14.28
CA TRP A 37 -12.44 13.47 -13.94
C TRP A 37 -11.05 14.08 -13.79
N MET A 38 -10.13 13.45 -13.06
CA MET A 38 -8.75 13.95 -12.87
C MET A 38 -8.03 14.08 -14.20
N LYS A 39 -8.16 13.08 -15.08
CA LYS A 39 -7.59 13.14 -16.42
C LYS A 39 -8.18 14.28 -17.25
N ALA A 40 -9.50 14.43 -17.26
CA ALA A 40 -10.16 15.48 -18.02
C ALA A 40 -9.87 16.89 -17.48
N ALA A 41 -9.75 17.03 -16.16
CA ALA A 41 -9.47 18.30 -15.50
C ALA A 41 -8.00 18.67 -15.56
N PHE A 42 -7.12 17.81 -15.03
CA PHE A 42 -5.69 18.10 -14.90
C PHE A 42 -5.00 18.12 -16.27
N ASP A 43 -5.07 17.03 -17.05
CA ASP A 43 -4.40 16.99 -18.35
C ASP A 43 -5.15 17.76 -19.44
N GLY A 44 -6.49 17.77 -19.36
CA GLY A 44 -7.32 18.34 -20.42
C GLY A 44 -7.51 19.86 -20.35
N ARG A 45 -7.40 20.47 -19.16
CA ARG A 45 -7.76 21.88 -18.96
C ARG A 45 -6.77 22.66 -18.12
N ILE A 46 -6.43 22.16 -16.93
CA ILE A 46 -5.65 22.89 -15.92
C ILE A 46 -4.20 23.02 -16.34
N VAL A 47 -3.53 21.91 -16.70
CA VAL A 47 -2.13 21.94 -17.14
C VAL A 47 -1.96 22.73 -18.45
N PRO A 48 -2.78 22.52 -19.50
CA PRO A 48 -2.70 23.35 -20.71
C PRO A 48 -2.90 24.86 -20.44
N ALA A 49 -3.79 25.22 -19.51
CA ALA A 49 -4.00 26.63 -19.14
C ALA A 49 -2.77 27.22 -18.42
N ALA A 50 -2.11 26.45 -17.56
CA ALA A 50 -0.87 26.86 -16.90
C ALA A 50 0.32 26.93 -17.89
N GLU A 51 0.40 26.01 -18.85
CA GLU A 51 1.42 26.01 -19.91
C GLU A 51 1.34 27.26 -20.81
N ALA A 52 0.16 27.84 -20.98
CA ALA A 52 -0.02 29.07 -21.74
C ALA A 52 0.73 30.28 -21.14
N ALA A 53 1.16 30.19 -19.87
CA ALA A 53 2.02 31.19 -19.23
C ALA A 53 3.52 31.08 -19.65
N GLY A 54 3.88 30.11 -20.50
CA GLY A 54 5.21 29.99 -21.09
C GLY A 54 6.19 29.07 -20.35
N TYR A 55 5.72 28.29 -19.37
CA TYR A 55 6.53 27.30 -18.67
C TYR A 55 6.38 25.91 -19.28
N LEU A 56 7.37 25.06 -19.01
CA LEU A 56 7.40 23.68 -19.47
C LEU A 56 6.89 22.77 -18.36
N PHE A 57 5.80 22.06 -18.63
CA PHE A 57 5.24 21.05 -17.74
C PHE A 57 5.44 19.65 -18.31
N HIS A 58 5.38 18.67 -17.42
CA HIS A 58 5.29 17.25 -17.79
C HIS A 58 4.71 16.46 -16.63
N THR A 59 4.14 15.28 -16.89
CA THR A 59 3.82 14.35 -15.81
C THR A 59 5.10 13.95 -15.06
N TYR A 60 5.01 13.73 -13.76
CA TYR A 60 6.13 13.31 -12.92
C TYR A 60 6.78 12.06 -13.50
N LEU A 61 8.11 12.09 -13.52
CA LEU A 61 8.93 11.06 -14.15
C LEU A 61 10.21 10.87 -13.34
N VAL A 62 10.67 9.64 -13.27
CA VAL A 62 11.94 9.27 -12.65
C VAL A 62 12.78 8.47 -13.65
N PHE A 63 14.10 8.65 -13.63
CA PHE A 63 14.95 7.76 -14.40
C PHE A 63 14.97 6.38 -13.74
N ARG A 64 14.85 5.33 -14.55
CA ARG A 64 15.09 3.95 -14.08
C ARG A 64 16.53 3.71 -13.63
N ASP A 65 17.44 4.58 -14.05
CA ASP A 65 18.81 4.64 -13.58
C ASP A 65 19.29 6.10 -13.56
N ASN A 66 19.35 6.71 -12.38
CA ASN A 66 19.84 8.08 -12.22
C ASN A 66 21.30 8.25 -12.68
N ARG A 67 22.06 7.16 -12.89
CA ARG A 67 23.43 7.19 -13.41
C ARG A 67 23.49 7.05 -14.93
N ASP A 68 22.39 6.71 -15.59
CA ASP A 68 22.28 6.65 -17.05
C ASP A 68 20.93 7.24 -17.53
N PRO A 69 20.88 8.57 -17.70
CA PRO A 69 19.73 9.29 -18.24
C PRO A 69 19.28 8.90 -19.66
N THR A 70 20.00 8.00 -20.35
CA THR A 70 19.75 7.66 -21.76
C THR A 70 19.34 6.20 -21.99
N GLY A 71 19.94 5.26 -21.26
CA GLY A 71 19.92 3.83 -21.64
C GLY A 71 18.71 3.03 -21.17
N LYS A 72 18.17 3.31 -19.97
CA LYS A 72 17.10 2.49 -19.36
C LYS A 72 15.71 3.12 -19.41
N GLY A 73 15.62 4.36 -19.89
CA GLY A 73 14.37 5.10 -19.97
C GLY A 73 13.94 5.75 -18.66
N VAL A 74 12.72 6.28 -18.69
CA VAL A 74 12.04 6.91 -17.56
C VAL A 74 10.77 6.15 -17.23
N GLU A 75 10.33 6.22 -15.98
CA GLU A 75 9.04 5.70 -15.55
C GLU A 75 8.21 6.78 -14.88
N GLY A 76 6.90 6.57 -14.86
CA GLY A 76 5.98 7.44 -14.13
C GLY A 76 6.11 7.24 -12.62
N PHE A 77 5.08 7.64 -11.89
CA PHE A 77 5.04 7.46 -10.44
C PHE A 77 3.69 6.93 -9.99
N ILE A 78 3.73 5.77 -9.32
CA ILE A 78 2.58 5.17 -8.62
C ILE A 78 2.61 5.67 -7.18
N ALA A 79 1.61 6.46 -6.79
CA ALA A 79 1.53 7.01 -5.45
C ALA A 79 0.81 6.00 -4.54
N SER A 80 1.56 5.32 -3.67
CA SER A 80 0.95 4.51 -2.62
C SER A 80 0.22 5.39 -1.58
N PRO A 81 -0.73 4.85 -0.80
CA PRO A 81 -1.52 5.63 0.16
C PRO A 81 -0.74 6.37 1.26
N ARG A 82 0.57 6.16 1.43
CA ARG A 82 1.40 7.03 2.30
C ARG A 82 1.61 8.42 1.73
N PHE A 83 1.55 8.58 0.41
CA PHE A 83 1.68 9.88 -0.26
C PHE A 83 0.30 10.54 -0.36
N ALA A 84 0.23 11.87 -0.24
CA ALA A 84 -1.06 12.56 -0.26
C ALA A 84 -1.83 12.31 -1.57
N THR A 85 -1.14 12.26 -2.72
CA THR A 85 -1.75 11.95 -4.02
C THR A 85 -2.16 10.50 -4.20
N GLY A 86 -1.71 9.58 -3.34
CA GLY A 86 -2.25 8.22 -3.25
C GLY A 86 -3.38 8.11 -2.23
N TYR A 87 -3.26 8.79 -1.09
CA TYR A 87 -4.22 8.78 0.02
C TYR A 87 -5.55 9.46 -0.31
N VAL A 88 -5.50 10.66 -0.87
CA VAL A 88 -6.68 11.48 -1.08
C VAL A 88 -7.62 10.85 -2.13
N PRO A 89 -7.14 10.23 -3.24
CA PRO A 89 -7.99 9.49 -4.17
C PRO A 89 -8.67 8.25 -3.59
N ILE A 90 -8.05 7.53 -2.64
CA ILE A 90 -8.72 6.43 -1.94
C ILE A 90 -9.77 6.92 -0.93
N ARG A 91 -9.79 8.22 -0.63
CA ARG A 91 -10.91 8.92 0.03
C ARG A 91 -11.94 9.50 -0.94
N ASN A 92 -11.89 9.11 -2.22
CA ASN A 92 -12.80 9.59 -3.26
C ASN A 92 -12.70 11.10 -3.50
N ARG A 93 -11.50 11.68 -3.35
CA ARG A 93 -11.22 13.09 -3.62
C ARG A 93 -10.08 13.22 -4.63
N PRO A 94 -10.15 14.13 -5.60
CA PRO A 94 -9.05 14.37 -6.53
C PRO A 94 -7.88 15.02 -5.81
N ALA A 95 -6.67 14.64 -6.22
CA ALA A 95 -5.43 15.20 -5.72
C ALA A 95 -4.44 15.42 -6.86
N LEU A 96 -3.77 16.57 -6.82
CA LEU A 96 -2.71 16.92 -7.76
C LEU A 96 -1.45 17.29 -6.98
N LEU A 97 -0.36 16.57 -7.22
CA LEU A 97 0.99 16.96 -6.85
C LEU A 97 1.51 17.96 -7.88
N ILE A 98 2.03 19.06 -7.38
CA ILE A 98 2.81 20.05 -8.10
C ILE A 98 4.24 19.92 -7.58
N GLU A 99 5.12 19.41 -8.40
CA GLU A 99 6.51 19.19 -8.05
C GLU A 99 7.41 20.14 -8.84
N THR A 100 8.26 20.87 -8.13
CA THR A 100 9.33 21.67 -8.74
C THR A 100 10.69 21.10 -8.40
N HIS A 101 11.74 21.44 -9.15
CA HIS A 101 13.05 20.81 -8.97
C HIS A 101 14.06 21.76 -8.31
N MET A 102 14.73 21.34 -7.23
CA MET A 102 15.59 22.22 -6.41
C MET A 102 16.73 22.92 -7.19
N LEU A 103 17.20 22.31 -8.29
CA LEU A 103 18.23 22.87 -9.16
C LEU A 103 17.73 24.01 -10.07
N LYS A 104 16.42 24.27 -10.12
CA LYS A 104 15.84 25.34 -10.93
C LYS A 104 15.84 26.68 -10.19
N GLU A 105 16.00 27.75 -10.97
CA GLU A 105 15.90 29.13 -10.49
C GLU A 105 14.64 29.27 -9.65
N HIS A 106 14.81 29.75 -8.41
CA HIS A 106 13.72 29.85 -7.44
C HIS A 106 12.49 30.61 -8.00
N ARG A 107 12.73 31.68 -8.76
CA ARG A 107 11.67 32.47 -9.40
C ARG A 107 10.81 31.62 -10.35
N LEU A 108 11.45 30.76 -11.15
CA LEU A 108 10.74 29.88 -12.11
C LEU A 108 9.91 28.83 -11.39
N ARG A 109 10.43 28.27 -10.28
CA ARG A 109 9.67 27.33 -9.43
C ARG A 109 8.42 27.99 -8.88
N VAL A 110 8.57 29.14 -8.23
CA VAL A 110 7.45 29.88 -7.62
C VAL A 110 6.39 30.25 -8.66
N ARG A 111 6.81 30.71 -9.85
CA ARG A 111 5.84 31.08 -10.90
C ARG A 111 5.15 29.89 -11.52
N GLY A 112 5.87 28.81 -11.83
CA GLY A 112 5.25 27.58 -12.33
C GLY A 112 4.22 27.00 -11.37
N THR A 113 4.55 26.94 -10.07
CA THR A 113 3.59 26.52 -9.04
C THR A 113 2.40 27.47 -8.95
N TYR A 114 2.63 28.79 -8.96
CA TYR A 114 1.56 29.79 -8.89
C TYR A 114 0.59 29.68 -10.06
N ASP A 115 1.09 29.56 -11.29
CA ASP A 115 0.25 29.51 -12.49
C ASP A 115 -0.57 28.22 -12.55
N LEU A 116 -0.01 27.10 -12.10
CA LEU A 116 -0.77 25.84 -12.01
C LEU A 116 -1.84 25.87 -10.91
N LEU A 117 -1.53 26.44 -9.74
CA LEU A 117 -2.52 26.65 -8.67
C LEU A 117 -3.65 27.58 -9.14
N LYS A 118 -3.30 28.68 -9.80
CA LYS A 118 -4.25 29.64 -10.34
C LYS A 118 -5.16 28.96 -11.37
N ALA A 119 -4.60 28.23 -12.32
CA ALA A 119 -5.36 27.50 -13.34
C ALA A 119 -6.31 26.47 -12.72
N ALA A 120 -5.88 25.76 -11.66
CA ALA A 120 -6.72 24.80 -10.95
C ALA A 120 -7.92 25.50 -10.27
N LEU A 121 -7.68 26.62 -9.58
CA LEU A 121 -8.74 27.39 -8.92
C LEU A 121 -9.70 28.02 -9.93
N GLU A 122 -9.20 28.51 -11.06
CA GLU A 122 -10.03 29.03 -12.15
C GLU A 122 -10.90 27.94 -12.80
N ASP A 123 -10.36 26.74 -13.02
CA ASP A 123 -11.12 25.60 -13.57
C ASP A 123 -12.25 25.17 -12.62
N VAL A 124 -11.97 25.08 -11.32
CA VAL A 124 -12.97 24.77 -10.29
C VAL A 124 -14.03 25.87 -10.19
N ASN A 125 -13.65 27.15 -10.20
CA ASN A 125 -14.61 28.25 -10.15
C ASN A 125 -15.51 28.32 -11.40
N ARG A 126 -15.01 27.89 -12.56
CA ARG A 126 -15.79 27.84 -13.80
C ARG A 126 -16.93 26.83 -13.72
N ASP A 127 -16.69 25.67 -13.13
CA ASP A 127 -17.68 24.59 -13.01
C ASP A 127 -17.51 23.79 -11.69
N PRO A 128 -17.92 24.36 -10.54
CA PRO A 128 -17.79 23.70 -9.25
C PRO A 128 -18.69 22.46 -9.15
N GLU A 129 -19.81 22.45 -9.88
CA GLU A 129 -20.76 21.34 -9.86
C GLU A 129 -20.17 20.07 -10.49
N SER A 130 -19.30 20.18 -11.50
CA SER A 130 -18.58 19.02 -12.04
C SER A 130 -17.77 18.29 -10.97
N LEU A 131 -17.02 19.03 -10.14
CA LEU A 131 -16.25 18.47 -9.03
C LEU A 131 -17.17 17.85 -7.97
N LEU A 132 -18.15 18.62 -7.48
CA LEU A 132 -19.03 18.20 -6.39
C LEU A 132 -19.93 17.01 -6.77
N LYS A 133 -20.38 16.93 -8.03
CA LYS A 133 -21.15 15.77 -8.52
C LYS A 133 -20.29 14.53 -8.63
N MET A 134 -19.08 14.63 -9.17
CA MET A 134 -18.16 13.50 -9.24
C MET A 134 -17.81 12.96 -7.84
N VAL A 135 -17.52 13.85 -6.90
CA VAL A 135 -17.23 13.49 -5.51
C VAL A 135 -18.41 12.73 -4.87
N ARG A 136 -19.63 13.28 -4.97
CA ARG A 136 -20.85 12.65 -4.44
C ARG A 136 -21.10 11.28 -5.07
N ALA A 137 -21.03 11.20 -6.40
CA ALA A 137 -21.25 9.95 -7.12
C ALA A 137 -20.20 8.88 -6.75
N THR A 138 -18.95 9.27 -6.54
CA THR A 138 -17.89 8.34 -6.13
C THR A 138 -18.10 7.85 -4.69
N ASP A 139 -18.47 8.74 -3.76
CA ASP A 139 -18.82 8.36 -2.38
C ASP A 139 -20.02 7.39 -2.37
N GLU A 140 -21.09 7.69 -3.12
CA GLU A 140 -22.27 6.83 -3.25
C GLU A 140 -21.94 5.45 -3.82
N GLN A 141 -21.11 5.40 -4.87
CA GLN A 141 -20.65 4.15 -5.45
C GLN A 141 -19.88 3.30 -4.43
N VAL A 142 -18.92 3.88 -3.71
CA VAL A 142 -18.13 3.14 -2.70
C VAL A 142 -19.00 2.63 -1.57
N ILE A 143 -19.98 3.42 -1.11
CA ILE A 143 -20.94 2.99 -0.09
C ILE A 143 -21.78 1.81 -0.59
N ALA A 144 -22.29 1.88 -1.82
CA ALA A 144 -23.08 0.82 -2.43
C ALA A 144 -22.26 -0.46 -2.62
N ASP A 145 -21.00 -0.33 -3.03
CA ASP A 145 -20.07 -1.45 -3.21
C ASP A 145 -19.77 -2.16 -1.88
N GLY A 146 -19.73 -1.44 -0.77
CA GLY A 146 -19.52 -2.01 0.57
C GLY A 146 -20.79 -2.58 1.24
N ALA A 147 -21.99 -2.33 0.68
CA ALA A 147 -23.26 -2.73 1.29
C ALA A 147 -23.66 -4.19 1.02
N ASN A 148 -23.13 -4.79 -0.05
CA ASN A 148 -23.41 -6.18 -0.42
C ASN A 148 -22.12 -6.90 -0.82
N TYR A 149 -21.99 -8.13 -0.36
CA TYR A 149 -20.88 -9.00 -0.73
C TYR A 149 -21.08 -9.50 -2.16
N ASP A 150 -20.08 -9.27 -3.01
CA ASP A 150 -20.02 -9.76 -4.38
C ASP A 150 -18.63 -10.35 -4.64
N PRO A 151 -18.49 -11.68 -4.78
CA PRO A 151 -17.20 -12.32 -5.00
C PRO A 151 -16.54 -11.94 -6.34
N ALA A 152 -17.31 -11.45 -7.31
CA ALA A 152 -16.79 -10.97 -8.59
C ALA A 152 -16.21 -9.55 -8.50
N ARG A 153 -16.62 -8.75 -7.51
CA ARG A 153 -16.08 -7.41 -7.30
C ARG A 153 -14.62 -7.50 -6.82
N LYS A 154 -13.75 -6.76 -7.50
CA LYS A 154 -12.32 -6.63 -7.17
C LYS A 154 -11.96 -5.17 -7.00
N VAL A 155 -11.28 -4.86 -5.90
CA VAL A 155 -10.69 -3.55 -5.64
C VAL A 155 -9.18 -3.71 -5.63
N ALA A 156 -8.50 -3.00 -6.53
CA ALA A 156 -7.04 -2.99 -6.61
C ALA A 156 -6.47 -2.26 -5.40
N LEU A 157 -5.56 -2.92 -4.67
CA LEU A 157 -4.84 -2.34 -3.54
C LEU A 157 -3.42 -1.93 -3.91
N ARG A 158 -2.84 -2.65 -4.88
CA ARG A 158 -1.53 -2.38 -5.44
C ARG A 158 -1.61 -2.47 -6.96
N VAL A 159 -0.94 -1.53 -7.61
CA VAL A 159 -0.70 -1.51 -9.04
C VAL A 159 0.80 -1.51 -9.26
N ASP A 160 1.26 -2.17 -10.33
CA ASP A 160 2.66 -2.18 -10.73
C ASP A 160 2.76 -1.78 -12.20
N PHE A 161 3.86 -1.11 -12.57
CA PHE A 161 4.15 -0.82 -13.97
C PHE A 161 4.37 -2.12 -14.76
N THR A 162 3.88 -2.13 -15.98
CA THR A 162 4.17 -3.19 -16.96
C THR A 162 5.50 -2.93 -17.66
N ASP A 163 6.01 -3.93 -18.37
CA ASP A 163 7.21 -3.78 -19.21
C ASP A 163 6.95 -3.02 -20.52
N LYS A 164 5.72 -2.57 -20.77
CA LYS A 164 5.42 -1.79 -21.97
C LYS A 164 5.89 -0.35 -21.80
N SER A 165 6.51 0.15 -22.86
CA SER A 165 6.92 1.55 -22.95
C SER A 165 6.44 2.20 -24.24
N VAL A 166 6.34 3.52 -24.20
CA VAL A 166 6.16 4.36 -25.39
C VAL A 166 7.37 5.28 -25.56
N PRO A 167 7.75 5.67 -26.79
CA PRO A 167 8.81 6.66 -26.98
C PRO A 167 8.39 8.02 -26.39
N LEU A 168 9.27 8.61 -25.57
CA LEU A 168 9.12 9.96 -25.04
C LEU A 168 10.28 10.83 -25.53
N THR A 169 9.97 11.98 -26.12
CA THR A 169 10.96 13.04 -26.32
C THR A 169 11.15 13.83 -25.03
N LEU A 170 12.13 13.40 -24.24
CA LEU A 170 12.51 14.01 -22.99
C LEU A 170 13.25 15.33 -23.25
N LYS A 171 12.76 16.42 -22.65
CA LYS A 171 13.45 17.72 -22.61
C LYS A 171 14.52 17.67 -21.51
N ALA A 172 15.62 16.98 -21.74
CA ALA A 172 16.72 16.85 -20.80
C ALA A 172 17.66 18.06 -20.81
N VAL A 173 18.58 18.10 -19.85
CA VAL A 173 19.78 18.93 -19.86
C VAL A 173 20.99 18.07 -20.18
N GLU A 174 22.05 18.66 -20.71
CA GLU A 174 23.30 17.95 -20.91
C GLU A 174 23.80 17.36 -19.58
N PHE A 175 24.48 16.22 -19.67
CA PHE A 175 25.07 15.58 -18.52
C PHE A 175 26.32 14.81 -18.91
N ARG A 176 27.20 14.61 -17.94
CA ARG A 176 28.37 13.73 -18.07
C ARG A 176 28.51 12.85 -16.85
N ARG A 177 29.17 11.70 -17.03
CA ARG A 177 29.48 10.75 -15.96
C ARG A 177 30.95 10.82 -15.65
N GLU A 178 31.29 10.84 -14.37
CA GLU A 178 32.68 10.80 -13.91
C GLU A 178 32.81 10.02 -12.61
N MET A 179 34.00 9.51 -12.32
CA MET A 179 34.30 8.90 -11.03
C MET A 179 34.40 10.00 -9.97
N SER A 180 33.67 9.84 -8.86
CA SER A 180 33.81 10.72 -7.70
C SER A 180 34.97 10.26 -6.83
N ASP A 181 35.86 11.18 -6.51
CA ASP A 181 36.93 11.05 -5.53
C ASP A 181 36.42 10.98 -4.08
N ILE A 182 35.27 11.60 -3.80
CA ILE A 182 34.62 11.58 -2.48
C ILE A 182 33.93 10.24 -2.22
N SER A 183 33.03 9.82 -3.11
CA SER A 183 32.21 8.63 -2.87
C SER A 183 32.82 7.33 -3.42
N GLY A 184 33.86 7.43 -4.26
CA GLY A 184 34.42 6.29 -4.99
C GLY A 184 33.46 5.69 -6.02
N ALA A 185 32.34 6.36 -6.32
CA ALA A 185 31.30 5.89 -7.24
C ALA A 185 31.19 6.82 -8.45
N VAL A 186 30.63 6.30 -9.55
CA VAL A 186 30.27 7.11 -10.71
C VAL A 186 29.16 8.10 -10.31
N ARG A 187 29.43 9.39 -10.51
CA ARG A 187 28.46 10.48 -10.34
C ARG A 187 28.02 11.04 -11.69
N VAL A 188 26.82 11.60 -11.72
CA VAL A 188 26.30 12.39 -12.84
C VAL A 188 26.49 13.86 -12.52
N VAL A 189 27.02 14.60 -13.50
CA VAL A 189 27.16 16.05 -13.44
C VAL A 189 26.28 16.63 -14.53
N TYR A 190 25.24 17.36 -14.13
CA TYR A 190 24.38 18.09 -15.05
C TYR A 190 25.04 19.40 -15.49
N GLY A 191 24.87 19.75 -16.76
CA GLY A 191 25.20 21.07 -17.29
C GLY A 191 23.96 21.93 -17.46
N ASP A 192 24.07 22.99 -18.27
CA ASP A 192 23.01 23.98 -18.47
C ASP A 192 22.42 23.96 -19.89
N GLN A 193 23.07 23.27 -20.82
CA GLN A 193 22.63 23.22 -22.22
C GLN A 193 21.46 22.27 -22.44
N PRO A 194 20.48 22.64 -23.28
CA PRO A 194 19.40 21.75 -23.66
C PRO A 194 19.84 20.48 -24.38
N LEU A 195 19.23 19.36 -24.01
CA LEU A 195 19.42 18.07 -24.68
C LEU A 195 18.06 17.43 -24.98
N ALA A 196 17.79 17.10 -26.23
CA ALA A 196 16.60 16.34 -26.60
C ALA A 196 16.96 14.85 -26.68
N LEU A 197 16.30 14.01 -25.88
CA LEU A 197 16.51 12.58 -25.85
C LEU A 197 15.21 11.85 -26.17
N THR A 198 15.26 10.87 -27.07
CA THR A 198 14.15 9.93 -27.22
C THR A 198 14.44 8.72 -26.35
N VAL A 199 13.63 8.52 -25.32
CA VAL A 199 13.81 7.44 -24.33
C VAL A 199 12.52 6.62 -24.18
N PRO A 200 12.61 5.33 -23.77
CA PRO A 200 11.43 4.58 -23.38
C PRO A 200 10.76 5.20 -22.14
N PHE A 201 9.45 5.41 -22.17
CA PHE A 201 8.64 5.84 -21.02
C PHE A 201 7.69 4.74 -20.59
N PHE A 202 7.86 4.26 -19.34
CA PHE A 202 7.05 3.21 -18.73
C PHE A 202 6.02 3.83 -17.80
N ASN A 203 4.76 3.88 -18.24
CA ASN A 203 3.68 4.48 -17.47
C ASN A 203 2.36 3.67 -17.50
N GLU A 204 2.31 2.56 -18.27
CA GLU A 204 1.18 1.62 -18.19
C GLU A 204 1.34 0.81 -16.90
N ALA A 205 0.37 0.93 -15.99
CA ALA A 205 0.28 0.12 -14.78
C ALA A 205 -0.98 -0.75 -14.77
N ARG A 206 -0.95 -1.85 -14.03
CA ARG A 206 -2.07 -2.78 -13.85
C ARG A 206 -2.17 -3.22 -12.40
N ALA A 207 -3.36 -3.59 -11.94
CA ALA A 207 -3.50 -4.16 -10.60
C ALA A 207 -2.66 -5.44 -10.47
N SER A 208 -1.81 -5.47 -9.46
CA SER A 208 -1.02 -6.65 -9.08
C SER A 208 -1.52 -7.33 -7.82
N VAL A 209 -2.28 -6.60 -7.01
CA VAL A 209 -3.05 -7.13 -5.87
C VAL A 209 -4.44 -6.54 -5.93
N SER A 210 -5.44 -7.41 -5.89
CA SER A 210 -6.83 -7.03 -5.75
C SER A 210 -7.52 -7.90 -4.70
N VAL A 211 -8.44 -7.30 -3.95
CA VAL A 211 -9.24 -7.99 -2.95
C VAL A 211 -10.72 -7.93 -3.30
N THR A 212 -11.46 -8.93 -2.87
CA THR A 212 -12.91 -8.84 -2.77
C THR A 212 -13.25 -8.10 -1.47
N PRO A 213 -13.98 -6.96 -1.52
CA PRO A 213 -14.37 -6.25 -0.32
C PRO A 213 -15.24 -7.13 0.60
N PRO A 214 -14.88 -7.31 1.89
CA PRO A 214 -15.80 -7.89 2.85
C PRO A 214 -16.95 -6.92 3.18
N LEU A 215 -17.96 -7.36 3.93
CA LEU A 215 -18.96 -6.45 4.48
C LEU A 215 -18.43 -5.69 5.70
N TYR A 216 -17.61 -6.36 6.51
CA TYR A 216 -17.03 -5.80 7.73
C TYR A 216 -15.62 -6.31 7.97
N TYR A 217 -14.80 -5.48 8.60
CA TYR A 217 -13.61 -5.96 9.31
C TYR A 217 -13.87 -6.00 10.81
N PHE A 218 -13.35 -7.02 11.47
CA PHE A 218 -13.42 -7.19 12.93
C PHE A 218 -12.01 -7.07 13.49
N VAL A 219 -11.75 -6.02 14.26
CA VAL A 219 -10.46 -5.72 14.88
C VAL A 219 -10.56 -5.96 16.39
N PRO A 220 -9.85 -6.95 16.96
CA PRO A 220 -9.90 -7.22 18.38
C PRO A 220 -9.48 -6.01 19.24
N PRO A 221 -10.10 -5.79 20.41
CA PRO A 221 -9.96 -4.55 21.18
C PRO A 221 -8.55 -4.29 21.72
N GLN A 222 -7.73 -5.34 21.87
CA GLN A 222 -6.36 -5.21 22.35
C GLN A 222 -5.44 -4.47 21.36
N TRP A 223 -5.83 -4.35 20.08
CA TRP A 223 -5.07 -3.62 19.06
C TRP A 223 -5.40 -2.13 19.09
N THR A 224 -5.17 -1.48 20.24
CA THR A 224 -5.58 -0.09 20.48
C THR A 224 -5.00 0.89 19.47
N ALA A 225 -3.71 0.79 19.15
CA ALA A 225 -3.04 1.65 18.16
C ALA A 225 -3.65 1.51 16.75
N VAL A 226 -4.10 0.31 16.37
CA VAL A 226 -4.79 0.08 15.10
C VAL A 226 -6.15 0.77 15.10
N VAL A 227 -6.91 0.59 16.19
CA VAL A 227 -8.23 1.21 16.37
C VAL A 227 -8.13 2.75 16.37
N GLU A 228 -7.13 3.32 17.04
CA GLU A 228 -6.86 4.75 17.08
C GLU A 228 -6.58 5.33 15.69
N VAL A 229 -5.76 4.65 14.87
CA VAL A 229 -5.48 5.10 13.50
C VAL A 229 -6.72 5.00 12.61
N LEU A 230 -7.50 3.91 12.73
CA LEU A 230 -8.78 3.80 12.02
C LEU A 230 -9.72 4.97 12.36
N ALA A 231 -9.82 5.32 13.65
CA ALA A 231 -10.62 6.45 14.12
C ALA A 231 -10.07 7.80 13.63
N ALA A 232 -8.75 7.98 13.62
CA ALA A 232 -8.09 9.20 13.12
C ALA A 232 -8.34 9.43 11.63
N HIS A 233 -8.51 8.36 10.85
CA HIS A 233 -8.98 8.47 9.46
C HIS A 233 -10.49 8.78 9.34
N GLY A 234 -11.22 8.97 10.44
CA GLY A 234 -12.64 9.28 10.43
C GLY A 234 -13.49 8.14 9.88
N LEU A 235 -13.03 6.90 10.01
CA LEU A 235 -13.83 5.73 9.66
C LEU A 235 -14.96 5.57 10.68
N ARG A 236 -16.14 5.20 10.21
CA ARG A 236 -17.23 4.77 11.08
C ARG A 236 -16.85 3.44 11.70
N LEU A 237 -16.69 3.46 13.02
CA LEU A 237 -16.40 2.31 13.85
C LEU A 237 -17.63 1.96 14.67
N GLN A 238 -17.77 0.69 14.97
CA GLN A 238 -18.83 0.09 15.76
C GLN A 238 -18.17 -0.85 16.77
N LYS A 239 -18.85 -1.21 17.87
CA LYS A 239 -18.29 -2.13 18.86
C LYS A 239 -19.23 -3.26 19.19
N LEU A 240 -18.69 -4.46 19.31
CA LEU A 240 -19.45 -5.59 19.87
C LEU A 240 -19.77 -5.35 21.34
N THR A 241 -21.02 -5.52 21.74
CA THR A 241 -21.45 -5.39 23.15
C THR A 241 -21.26 -6.68 23.93
N GLU A 242 -21.30 -7.83 23.25
CA GLU A 242 -21.11 -9.17 23.80
C GLU A 242 -20.20 -10.01 22.90
N PRO A 243 -19.61 -11.11 23.41
CA PRO A 243 -18.81 -12.00 22.57
C PRO A 243 -19.62 -12.57 21.39
N LEU A 244 -19.01 -12.64 20.21
CA LEU A 244 -19.62 -13.16 19.00
C LEU A 244 -18.75 -14.24 18.37
N THR A 245 -19.33 -15.44 18.21
CA THR A 245 -18.73 -16.51 17.42
C THR A 245 -19.36 -16.57 16.03
N LEU A 246 -18.54 -16.40 15.00
CA LEU A 246 -18.97 -16.48 13.60
C LEU A 246 -17.86 -17.03 12.72
N GLU A 247 -18.22 -17.47 11.52
CA GLU A 247 -17.25 -17.80 10.48
C GLU A 247 -16.69 -16.50 9.87
N VAL A 248 -15.38 -16.43 9.77
CA VAL A 248 -14.66 -15.28 9.18
C VAL A 248 -13.59 -15.76 8.23
N GLU A 249 -13.29 -14.92 7.25
CA GLU A 249 -12.04 -15.00 6.50
C GLU A 249 -10.92 -14.30 7.30
N SER A 250 -9.70 -14.82 7.26
CA SER A 250 -8.50 -14.20 7.81
C SER A 250 -7.28 -14.63 6.99
N TYR A 251 -6.07 -14.28 7.42
CA TYR A 251 -4.84 -14.66 6.75
C TYR A 251 -3.89 -15.40 7.68
N ARG A 252 -3.27 -16.47 7.19
CA ARG A 252 -2.08 -17.06 7.79
C ARG A 252 -0.86 -16.59 7.03
N PHE A 253 0.14 -16.11 7.76
CA PHE A 253 1.37 -15.56 7.20
C PHE A 253 2.48 -16.60 7.12
N SER A 254 3.29 -16.50 6.08
CA SER A 254 4.53 -17.25 5.90
C SER A 254 5.62 -16.36 5.30
N ASP A 255 6.86 -16.84 5.24
CA ASP A 255 8.01 -16.11 4.70
C ASP A 255 8.16 -14.67 5.25
N VAL A 256 7.90 -14.51 6.56
CA VAL A 256 7.97 -13.22 7.26
C VAL A 256 9.41 -12.72 7.29
N LYS A 257 9.65 -11.54 6.73
CA LYS A 257 10.96 -10.88 6.67
C LYS A 257 10.84 -9.46 7.21
N TRP A 258 11.69 -9.17 8.19
CA TRP A 258 11.81 -7.87 8.83
C TRP A 258 12.73 -6.96 8.03
N ALA A 259 12.39 -5.66 7.97
CA ALA A 259 13.33 -4.66 7.48
C ALA A 259 14.60 -4.64 8.36
N ALA A 260 15.75 -4.35 7.74
CA ALA A 260 17.03 -4.31 8.45
C ALA A 260 17.16 -3.08 9.38
N SER A 261 16.32 -2.06 9.18
CA SER A 261 16.30 -0.83 9.96
C SER A 261 14.87 -0.31 10.10
N SER A 262 14.67 0.56 11.09
CA SER A 262 13.40 1.25 11.27
C SER A 262 13.19 2.33 10.20
N PHE A 263 11.93 2.56 9.84
CA PHE A 263 11.48 3.68 9.02
C PHE A 263 10.34 4.39 9.77
N GLU A 264 10.45 5.71 9.96
CA GLU A 264 9.44 6.51 10.69
C GLU A 264 9.10 5.91 12.08
N GLY A 265 10.11 5.40 12.79
CA GLY A 265 9.94 4.79 14.11
C GLY A 265 9.31 3.39 14.11
N ARG A 266 9.16 2.74 12.95
CA ARG A 266 8.57 1.39 12.82
C ARG A 266 9.48 0.40 12.14
N LEU A 267 9.36 -0.87 12.53
CA LEU A 267 10.03 -1.98 11.86
C LEU A 267 9.05 -2.62 10.87
N LEU A 268 9.24 -2.32 9.59
CA LEU A 268 8.40 -2.82 8.50
C LEU A 268 8.59 -4.33 8.32
N VAL A 269 7.53 -4.99 7.82
CA VAL A 269 7.51 -6.43 7.56
C VAL A 269 7.02 -6.71 6.14
N SER A 270 7.60 -7.73 5.51
CA SER A 270 7.07 -8.36 4.29
C SER A 270 6.78 -9.83 4.56
N GLN A 271 5.77 -10.37 3.89
CA GLN A 271 5.22 -11.70 4.18
C GLN A 271 4.48 -12.24 2.96
N LYS A 272 4.21 -13.55 2.94
CA LYS A 272 3.19 -14.17 2.09
C LYS A 272 1.92 -14.42 2.89
N ASN A 273 0.77 -14.26 2.24
CA ASN A 273 -0.53 -14.42 2.88
C ASN A 273 -1.26 -15.63 2.29
N GLN A 274 -1.82 -16.46 3.16
CA GLN A 274 -2.76 -17.51 2.78
C GLN A 274 -4.12 -17.16 3.38
N LEU A 275 -5.13 -16.97 2.52
CA LEU A 275 -6.51 -16.80 2.99
C LEU A 275 -6.97 -18.08 3.70
N VAL A 276 -7.55 -17.92 4.88
CA VAL A 276 -8.12 -19.00 5.69
C VAL A 276 -9.53 -18.64 6.11
N THR A 277 -10.40 -19.65 6.19
CA THR A 277 -11.74 -19.51 6.75
C THR A 277 -11.79 -20.26 8.06
N GLU A 278 -12.18 -19.60 9.13
CA GLU A 278 -12.27 -20.21 10.45
C GLU A 278 -13.44 -19.68 11.27
N ARG A 279 -13.94 -20.51 12.18
CA ARG A 279 -14.91 -20.10 13.18
C ARG A 279 -14.17 -19.45 14.33
N HIS A 280 -14.27 -18.13 14.45
CA HIS A 280 -13.56 -17.35 15.45
C HIS A 280 -14.54 -16.77 16.48
N THR A 281 -14.10 -16.65 17.74
CA THR A 281 -14.87 -15.97 18.79
C THR A 281 -14.22 -14.64 19.12
N TYR A 282 -14.90 -13.56 18.78
CA TYR A 282 -14.48 -12.19 19.09
C TYR A 282 -15.05 -11.77 20.44
N PRO A 283 -14.25 -11.19 21.35
CA PRO A 283 -14.74 -10.71 22.63
C PRO A 283 -15.59 -9.44 22.48
N SER A 284 -16.35 -9.10 23.53
CA SER A 284 -16.93 -7.77 23.69
C SER A 284 -15.86 -6.68 23.56
N GLY A 285 -16.23 -5.54 22.99
CA GLY A 285 -15.33 -4.43 22.67
C GLY A 285 -14.61 -4.55 21.33
N THR A 286 -14.71 -5.69 20.63
CA THR A 286 -14.18 -5.84 19.26
C THR A 286 -14.74 -4.74 18.37
N VAL A 287 -13.84 -4.06 17.65
CA VAL A 287 -14.20 -2.98 16.75
C VAL A 287 -14.64 -3.57 15.41
N VAL A 288 -15.85 -3.24 15.02
CA VAL A 288 -16.43 -3.56 13.72
C VAL A 288 -16.25 -2.35 12.81
N VAL A 289 -15.68 -2.56 11.63
CA VAL A 289 -15.50 -1.54 10.59
C VAL A 289 -16.39 -1.90 9.40
N PRO A 290 -17.60 -1.32 9.26
CA PRO A 290 -18.47 -1.60 8.12
C PRO A 290 -17.89 -1.02 6.83
N LEU A 291 -17.86 -1.77 5.73
CA LEU A 291 -17.34 -1.23 4.47
C LEU A 291 -18.33 -0.33 3.71
N ALA A 292 -19.62 -0.37 4.02
CA ALA A 292 -20.64 0.51 3.47
C ALA A 292 -20.52 1.97 3.98
N GLN A 293 -19.41 2.63 3.68
CA GLN A 293 -19.10 4.02 4.04
C GLN A 293 -18.14 4.63 3.01
N ALA A 294 -18.11 5.96 2.87
CA ALA A 294 -17.24 6.64 1.91
C ALA A 294 -15.74 6.28 2.09
N GLY A 295 -15.31 6.07 3.34
CA GLY A 295 -13.95 5.64 3.69
C GLY A 295 -13.68 4.13 3.51
N GLY A 296 -14.56 3.37 2.87
CA GLY A 296 -14.42 1.90 2.77
C GLY A 296 -13.11 1.47 2.10
N ARG A 297 -12.65 2.20 1.09
CA ARG A 297 -11.33 1.96 0.45
C ARG A 297 -10.16 2.22 1.40
N VAL A 298 -10.23 3.25 2.24
CA VAL A 298 -9.22 3.50 3.29
C VAL A 298 -9.14 2.32 4.26
N ALA A 299 -10.30 1.80 4.70
CA ALA A 299 -10.32 0.63 5.58
C ALA A 299 -9.66 -0.58 4.92
N MET A 300 -9.92 -0.86 3.64
CA MET A 300 -9.26 -1.94 2.90
C MET A 300 -7.75 -1.73 2.80
N HIS A 301 -7.28 -0.52 2.44
CA HIS A 301 -5.84 -0.24 2.34
C HIS A 301 -5.10 -0.36 3.68
N LEU A 302 -5.78 -0.14 4.80
CA LEU A 302 -5.19 -0.28 6.13
C LEU A 302 -5.23 -1.73 6.64
N LEU A 303 -6.31 -2.46 6.38
CA LEU A 303 -6.61 -3.75 7.02
C LEU A 303 -6.32 -4.96 6.14
N GLU A 304 -6.13 -4.81 4.84
CA GLU A 304 -5.71 -5.92 3.96
C GLU A 304 -4.18 -6.04 3.96
N PRO A 305 -3.60 -7.19 4.35
CA PRO A 305 -2.16 -7.29 4.56
C PRO A 305 -1.29 -7.04 3.32
N ASP A 306 -1.81 -7.31 2.11
CA ASP A 306 -1.12 -7.08 0.83
C ASP A 306 -1.20 -5.63 0.32
N ALA A 307 -1.93 -4.73 1.01
CA ALA A 307 -1.87 -3.31 0.67
C ALA A 307 -0.48 -2.73 1.01
N PRO A 308 0.07 -1.84 0.18
CA PRO A 308 1.44 -1.33 0.32
C PRO A 308 1.68 -0.56 1.63
N ASP A 309 0.61 -0.02 2.22
CA ASP A 309 0.63 0.77 3.45
C ASP A 309 -0.30 0.19 4.54
N SER A 310 -0.48 -1.15 4.53
CA SER A 310 -1.28 -1.85 5.52
C SER A 310 -0.67 -1.77 6.92
N PHE A 311 -1.51 -1.96 7.94
CA PHE A 311 -1.07 -2.10 9.33
C PHE A 311 -0.07 -3.26 9.52
N VAL A 312 -0.19 -4.33 8.72
CA VAL A 312 0.77 -5.45 8.74
C VAL A 312 2.11 -4.97 8.19
N ALA A 313 2.13 -4.35 7.00
CA ALA A 313 3.35 -3.85 6.37
C ALA A 313 4.07 -2.82 7.27
N TRP A 314 3.32 -1.92 7.91
CA TRP A 314 3.82 -0.91 8.86
C TRP A 314 4.11 -1.45 10.26
N GLY A 315 4.01 -2.76 10.48
CA GLY A 315 4.44 -3.41 11.70
C GLY A 315 3.57 -3.14 12.94
N PHE A 316 2.32 -2.71 12.77
CA PHE A 316 1.38 -2.61 13.90
C PHE A 316 1.06 -3.98 14.51
N PHE A 317 1.17 -5.04 13.71
CA PHE A 317 0.89 -6.41 14.13
C PHE A 317 2.15 -7.24 14.43
N ASN A 318 3.34 -6.63 14.52
CA ASN A 318 4.61 -7.32 14.76
C ASN A 318 4.58 -8.41 15.85
N PRO A 319 3.89 -8.21 16.99
CA PRO A 319 3.83 -9.24 18.03
C PRO A 319 3.25 -10.60 17.59
N ILE A 320 2.48 -10.70 16.50
CA ILE A 320 1.92 -11.98 16.03
C ILE A 320 2.96 -12.87 15.33
N PHE A 321 4.08 -12.28 14.90
CA PHE A 321 5.18 -12.98 14.22
C PHE A 321 6.22 -13.55 15.17
N GLU A 322 6.08 -13.25 16.47
CA GLU A 322 7.02 -13.65 17.49
C GLU A 322 6.51 -14.89 18.23
N GLN A 323 7.37 -15.90 18.33
CA GLN A 323 7.13 -17.00 19.24
C GLN A 323 7.22 -16.49 20.67
N LYS A 324 6.16 -16.68 21.46
CA LYS A 324 6.09 -16.20 22.85
C LYS A 324 6.71 -17.16 23.84
N GLU A 325 6.49 -18.46 23.64
CA GLU A 325 6.94 -19.51 24.54
C GLU A 325 7.73 -20.58 23.78
N GLY A 326 8.69 -21.21 24.45
CA GLY A 326 9.50 -22.31 23.91
C GLY A 326 9.47 -23.53 24.83
N GLY A 327 10.32 -24.51 24.52
CA GLY A 327 10.56 -25.63 25.42
C GLY A 327 12.05 -25.89 25.53
N GLU A 328 12.50 -26.17 26.76
CA GLU A 328 13.87 -26.62 27.01
C GLU A 328 14.13 -27.98 26.36
N ASP A 329 15.35 -28.19 25.87
CA ASP A 329 15.69 -29.37 25.07
C ASP A 329 15.34 -30.69 25.78
N TYR A 330 15.57 -30.79 27.10
CA TYR A 330 15.25 -32.00 27.87
C TYR A 330 13.75 -32.28 27.99
N VAL A 331 12.91 -31.24 27.95
CA VAL A 331 11.44 -31.37 27.92
C VAL A 331 10.98 -31.79 26.54
N LEU A 332 11.52 -31.14 25.49
CA LEU A 332 11.17 -31.42 24.11
C LEU A 332 11.62 -32.81 23.66
N GLU A 333 12.75 -33.31 24.14
CA GLU A 333 13.22 -34.68 23.92
C GLU A 333 12.20 -35.72 24.42
N LYS A 334 11.71 -35.54 25.64
CA LYS A 334 10.67 -36.42 26.19
C LYS A 334 9.39 -36.33 25.38
N LEU A 335 8.94 -35.11 25.06
CA LEU A 335 7.74 -34.87 24.26
C LEU A 335 7.84 -35.51 22.88
N ALA A 336 8.97 -35.34 22.18
CA ALA A 336 9.20 -35.92 20.85
C ALA A 336 9.12 -37.45 20.88
N ARG A 337 9.73 -38.10 21.89
CA ARG A 337 9.66 -39.55 22.06
C ARG A 337 8.23 -40.03 22.31
N ASP A 338 7.50 -39.34 23.19
CA ASP A 338 6.10 -39.65 23.49
C ASP A 338 5.21 -39.47 22.25
N MET A 339 5.46 -38.44 21.43
CA MET A 339 4.75 -38.20 20.17
C MET A 339 5.03 -39.28 19.12
N LEU A 340 6.31 -39.62 18.90
CA LEU A 340 6.72 -40.67 17.96
C LEU A 340 6.19 -42.06 18.35
N ALA A 341 6.06 -42.35 19.64
CA ALA A 341 5.51 -43.61 20.13
C ALA A 341 3.99 -43.72 19.90
N LYS A 342 3.29 -42.59 19.81
CA LYS A 342 1.82 -42.53 19.67
C LYS A 342 1.34 -42.33 18.23
N ASP A 343 2.18 -41.76 17.36
CA ASP A 343 1.82 -41.40 16.00
C ASP A 343 2.86 -41.92 14.98
N GLU A 344 2.51 -43.00 14.30
CA GLU A 344 3.36 -43.63 13.28
C GLU A 344 3.51 -42.75 12.03
N ASN A 345 2.51 -41.94 11.69
CA ASN A 345 2.59 -41.04 10.53
C ASN A 345 3.57 -39.89 10.81
N LEU A 346 3.50 -39.32 12.02
CA LEU A 346 4.47 -38.32 12.45
C LEU A 346 5.90 -38.86 12.45
N ARG A 347 6.09 -40.13 12.83
CA ARG A 347 7.39 -40.80 12.75
C ARG A 347 7.89 -40.87 11.31
N LYS A 348 7.06 -41.34 10.37
CA LYS A 348 7.42 -41.39 8.95
C LYS A 348 7.74 -40.01 8.39
N GLU A 349 6.95 -38.99 8.73
CA GLU A 349 7.20 -37.61 8.32
C GLU A 349 8.57 -37.10 8.82
N PHE A 350 8.89 -37.35 10.10
CA PHE A 350 10.17 -36.95 10.67
C PHE A 350 11.35 -37.68 10.04
N GLU A 351 11.27 -39.00 9.90
CA GLU A 351 12.31 -39.82 9.29
C GLU A 351 12.54 -39.45 7.82
N GLN A 352 11.47 -39.20 7.06
CA GLN A 352 11.56 -38.72 5.68
C GLN A 352 12.25 -37.36 5.61
N ARG A 353 11.88 -36.42 6.50
CA ARG A 353 12.51 -35.10 6.52
C ARG A 353 14.00 -35.15 6.89
N LEU A 354 14.43 -36.11 7.71
CA LEU A 354 15.87 -36.32 7.98
C LEU A 354 16.66 -36.74 6.74
N LEU A 355 16.01 -37.42 5.78
CA LEU A 355 16.63 -37.82 4.52
C LEU A 355 16.64 -36.68 3.50
N ASP A 356 15.54 -35.92 3.42
CA ASP A 356 15.34 -34.92 2.37
C ASP A 356 15.99 -33.55 2.67
N ASP A 357 16.25 -33.24 3.94
CA ASP A 357 16.75 -31.93 4.38
C ASP A 357 18.01 -32.09 5.26
N PRO A 358 19.22 -32.07 4.66
CA PRO A 358 20.48 -32.20 5.40
C PRO A 358 20.70 -31.09 6.44
N GLN A 359 20.19 -29.88 6.19
CA GLN A 359 20.31 -28.76 7.13
C GLN A 359 19.46 -29.00 8.37
N PHE A 360 18.24 -29.53 8.19
CA PHE A 360 17.38 -29.98 9.28
C PHE A 360 18.01 -31.16 10.04
N ALA A 361 18.53 -32.16 9.33
CA ALA A 361 19.14 -33.34 9.95
C ALA A 361 20.35 -32.99 10.84
N ALA A 362 21.13 -31.97 10.44
CA ALA A 362 22.29 -31.48 11.18
C ALA A 362 21.94 -30.58 12.39
N SER A 363 20.68 -30.16 12.55
CA SER A 363 20.27 -29.21 13.59
C SER A 363 19.40 -29.85 14.67
N ALA A 364 19.98 -30.14 15.83
CA ALA A 364 19.23 -30.67 16.99
C ALA A 364 18.05 -29.77 17.37
N ARG A 365 18.27 -28.46 17.37
CA ARG A 365 17.24 -27.46 17.65
C ARG A 365 16.07 -27.55 16.67
N GLU A 366 16.32 -27.62 15.36
CA GLU A 366 15.24 -27.69 14.37
C GLU A 366 14.47 -29.01 14.45
N ARG A 367 15.16 -30.11 14.78
CA ARG A 367 14.53 -31.41 15.01
C ARG A 367 13.58 -31.38 16.21
N LEU A 368 13.97 -30.77 17.34
CA LEU A 368 13.08 -30.61 18.49
C LEU A 368 11.94 -29.62 18.20
N ARG A 369 12.23 -28.53 17.49
CA ARG A 369 11.24 -27.55 17.03
C ARG A 369 10.14 -28.21 16.17
N PHE A 370 10.50 -29.17 15.31
CA PHE A 370 9.54 -29.92 14.49
C PHE A 370 8.43 -30.58 15.33
N PHE A 371 8.79 -31.20 16.45
CA PHE A 371 7.83 -31.81 17.37
C PHE A 371 7.07 -30.77 18.17
N TYR A 372 7.76 -29.74 18.66
CA TYR A 372 7.13 -28.66 19.41
C TYR A 372 6.01 -27.99 18.62
N MET A 373 6.25 -27.66 17.34
CA MET A 373 5.26 -27.05 16.43
C MET A 373 4.02 -27.93 16.16
N ARG A 374 4.13 -29.25 16.35
CA ARG A 374 3.03 -30.22 16.19
C ARG A 374 2.38 -30.60 17.51
N SER A 375 2.89 -30.07 18.63
CA SER A 375 2.37 -30.36 19.95
C SER A 375 1.12 -29.52 20.28
N PRO A 376 0.32 -29.94 21.28
CA PRO A 376 -0.78 -29.11 21.79
C PRO A 376 -0.34 -27.77 22.41
N TYR A 377 0.95 -27.62 22.72
CA TYR A 377 1.52 -26.43 23.36
C TYR A 377 1.98 -25.37 22.36
N TRP A 378 2.01 -25.68 21.07
CA TRP A 378 2.35 -24.71 20.03
C TRP A 378 1.31 -23.60 19.96
N ASP A 379 1.77 -22.35 19.91
CA ASP A 379 0.87 -21.22 19.67
C ASP A 379 0.35 -21.24 18.23
N ARG A 380 -0.87 -21.77 18.06
CA ARG A 380 -1.57 -21.83 16.78
C ARG A 380 -1.93 -20.45 16.21
N ARG A 381 -1.86 -19.39 17.05
CA ARG A 381 -2.09 -17.99 16.66
C ARG A 381 -0.83 -17.30 16.16
N MET A 382 0.36 -17.91 16.32
CA MET A 382 1.57 -17.39 15.68
C MET A 382 1.35 -17.33 14.16
N ASN A 383 1.69 -16.19 13.57
CA ASN A 383 1.47 -15.87 12.16
C ASN A 383 0.00 -15.90 11.70
N LEU A 384 -0.97 -15.86 12.61
CA LEU A 384 -2.38 -15.71 12.26
C LEU A 384 -2.78 -14.25 12.37
N TYR A 385 -3.41 -13.72 11.32
CA TYR A 385 -3.89 -12.35 11.30
C TYR A 385 -5.07 -12.20 12.27
N PRO A 386 -5.01 -11.22 13.20
CA PRO A 386 -6.06 -11.08 14.22
C PRO A 386 -7.33 -10.41 13.67
N VAL A 387 -7.26 -9.74 12.51
CA VAL A 387 -8.43 -9.06 11.92
C VAL A 387 -9.25 -10.05 11.11
N GLY A 388 -10.55 -10.13 11.41
CA GLY A 388 -11.50 -10.93 10.63
C GLY A 388 -12.10 -10.14 9.47
N ARG A 389 -12.23 -10.80 8.33
CA ARG A 389 -13.01 -10.37 7.15
C ARG A 389 -14.35 -11.08 7.19
N VAL A 390 -15.44 -10.33 7.35
CA VAL A 390 -16.79 -10.87 7.44
C VAL A 390 -17.53 -10.60 6.14
N THR A 391 -17.87 -11.66 5.41
CA THR A 391 -18.54 -11.60 4.09
C THR A 391 -20.06 -11.82 4.18
N THR A 392 -20.56 -12.16 5.37
CA THR A 392 -21.98 -12.39 5.64
C THR A 392 -22.57 -11.28 6.54
N LYS A 393 -23.87 -11.02 6.40
CA LYS A 393 -24.56 -10.09 7.32
C LYS A 393 -24.73 -10.78 8.67
N PHE A 394 -24.53 -10.05 9.76
CA PHE A 394 -24.74 -10.54 11.12
C PHE A 394 -25.73 -9.64 11.88
N ASN A 395 -26.23 -10.12 13.02
CA ASN A 395 -27.30 -9.45 13.76
C ASN A 395 -26.83 -8.13 14.38
N ALA A 396 -27.41 -7.02 13.93
CA ALA A 396 -27.08 -5.65 14.35
C ALA A 396 -27.37 -5.35 15.82
N ARG A 397 -28.15 -6.18 16.53
CA ARG A 397 -28.45 -5.98 17.97
C ARG A 397 -27.22 -6.07 18.89
N MET A 398 -26.13 -6.66 18.40
CA MET A 398 -24.89 -6.84 19.17
C MET A 398 -23.88 -5.72 18.96
N ILE A 399 -24.30 -4.61 18.34
CA ILE A 399 -23.42 -3.50 17.96
C ILE A 399 -23.82 -2.21 18.68
N ASP A 400 -22.85 -1.56 19.32
CA ASP A 400 -22.96 -0.17 19.75
C ASP A 400 -22.47 0.76 18.61
N TYR A 401 -23.24 1.83 18.39
CA TYR A 401 -23.07 2.81 17.30
C TYR A 401 -22.42 4.12 17.76
N ARG A 402 -22.05 4.23 19.05
CA ARG A 402 -21.48 5.44 19.65
C ARG A 402 -20.11 5.84 19.11
#